data_AF-H5TWV5-F1
#
_entry.id   AF-H5TWV5-F1
#
_cell.length_a   1.000
_cell.length_b   1.000
_cell.length_c   1.000
_cell.angle_alpha   90.00
_cell.angle_beta   90.00
_cell.angle_gamma   90.00
#
_symmetry.space_group_name_H-M   'P 1'
#
loop_
_entity.id
_entity.type
_entity.pdbx_description
1 polymer ?
#
loop_
_entity_poly.entity_id
_entity_poly.type
_entity_poly.pdbx_seq_one_letter_code
_entity_poly.pdbx_strand_id
1 'polypeptide(L)'
;MTSAAQQVSDILRIITTVESTQEAGAPATTASVLGSEIFALEPTAAKTTAEVTREGDDVVLSRWRLGDSSRQVERRSYREWAPMFRSRKDADITLGIYSRHPVLIRDDAPDGNPWGLSFARLFDMANDSGLFHTPDDLADADFNGWSYERGGKEYVPLYEAKMLGHFDHRYATYKNATQAQLNKGTLPRLTNEQHNDPELEPLSRYWVSRNDVEARLEDRWDRRWLLGWRDITNASNERTFVPSVFPASAVGHKFPLTILEDPSIALVLHGLSASLAFDYVARQKLSGTGMTYFIVKQLACPAPDRFVEPAPWRTGERLETWLRPYVLELAFTSTRLSPYAKDLGDDGPPFRWNSDRRALLRADLDAGFLHVYGLNRVEAEHVLDSFPVVRKYEERDFGEYRTKRLVLEAYDRMAEAIANGGKGWKPLAHPPAGHGPRHPE
;
A
#
# COMPACT_ATOMS: atom_id res chain seq x y z
N MET A 1 -38.58 -29.02 -15.21
CA MET A 1 -38.15 -30.12 -16.10
C MET A 1 -37.93 -29.54 -17.48
N THR A 2 -36.90 -30.02 -18.19
CA THR A 2 -36.35 -29.51 -19.47
C THR A 2 -35.61 -28.18 -19.36
N SER A 3 -34.28 -28.25 -19.25
CA SER A 3 -33.29 -27.28 -19.81
C SER A 3 -31.85 -27.49 -19.30
N ALA A 4 -31.56 -28.48 -18.46
CA ALA A 4 -30.17 -28.83 -18.09
C ALA A 4 -29.59 -30.03 -18.88
N ALA A 5 -30.44 -30.75 -19.64
CA ALA A 5 -30.03 -31.94 -20.40
C ALA A 5 -29.67 -31.65 -21.88
N GLN A 6 -29.88 -30.41 -22.36
CA GLN A 6 -29.55 -30.03 -23.74
C GLN A 6 -28.15 -29.38 -23.85
N GLN A 7 -27.53 -28.98 -22.75
CA GLN A 7 -26.24 -28.28 -22.75
C GLN A 7 -25.03 -29.21 -22.58
N VAL A 8 -25.25 -30.50 -22.37
CA VAL A 8 -24.19 -31.52 -22.21
C VAL A 8 -23.93 -32.31 -23.53
N SER A 9 -24.76 -32.11 -24.56
CA SER A 9 -24.64 -32.84 -25.83
C SER A 9 -23.66 -32.22 -26.83
N ASP A 10 -23.22 -30.96 -26.64
CA ASP A 10 -22.40 -30.26 -27.64
C ASP A 10 -20.89 -30.24 -27.30
N ILE A 11 -20.47 -30.81 -26.16
CA ILE A 11 -19.06 -30.87 -25.74
C ILE A 11 -18.41 -32.24 -26.05
N LEU A 12 -19.18 -33.25 -26.46
CA LEU A 12 -18.69 -34.61 -26.72
C LEU A 12 -18.56 -34.99 -28.21
N ARG A 13 -18.35 -34.01 -29.10
CA ARG A 13 -18.24 -34.26 -30.55
C ARG A 13 -16.95 -33.79 -31.23
N ILE A 14 -15.88 -33.54 -30.46
CA ILE A 14 -14.52 -33.29 -30.99
C ILE A 14 -13.52 -34.24 -30.32
N ILE A 15 -13.85 -35.53 -30.22
CA ILE A 15 -12.85 -36.59 -30.06
C ILE A 15 -13.36 -37.78 -30.87
N THR A 16 -13.12 -37.76 -32.17
CA THR A 16 -13.00 -38.95 -33.00
C THR A 16 -12.51 -38.54 -34.39
N THR A 17 -11.56 -39.30 -34.91
CA THR A 17 -10.97 -39.21 -36.26
C THR A 17 -9.80 -38.23 -36.40
N VAL A 18 -8.59 -38.67 -36.05
CA VAL A 18 -7.44 -38.76 -36.99
C VAL A 18 -6.45 -39.80 -36.43
N GLU A 19 -6.69 -41.07 -36.74
CA GLU A 19 -5.61 -42.05 -36.90
C GLU A 19 -5.73 -42.61 -38.33
N SER A 20 -4.58 -42.92 -38.93
CA SER A 20 -4.33 -43.41 -40.30
C SER A 20 -4.10 -42.33 -41.37
N THR A 21 -2.81 -42.07 -41.66
CA THR A 21 -2.09 -42.32 -42.93
C THR A 21 -0.67 -41.78 -42.73
N GLN A 22 0.29 -42.62 -42.36
CA GLN A 22 1.17 -43.38 -43.25
C GLN A 22 2.24 -42.52 -43.95
N GLU A 23 3.49 -42.87 -43.63
CA GLU A 23 4.76 -42.41 -44.20
C GLU A 23 4.84 -42.53 -45.72
N ALA A 24 5.50 -41.58 -46.39
CA ALA A 24 6.57 -41.83 -47.37
C ALA A 24 7.10 -40.52 -48.01
N GLY A 25 8.43 -40.39 -48.09
CA GLY A 25 9.11 -39.71 -49.22
C GLY A 25 9.78 -38.36 -48.96
N ALA A 26 11.10 -38.38 -48.80
CA ALA A 26 12.02 -37.23 -48.86
C ALA A 26 12.16 -36.67 -50.31
N PRO A 27 12.92 -35.56 -50.56
CA PRO A 27 14.39 -35.63 -50.54
C PRO A 27 15.11 -34.38 -49.98
N ALA A 28 16.43 -34.56 -49.89
CA ALA A 28 17.44 -33.82 -49.17
C ALA A 28 17.84 -32.43 -49.74
N THR A 29 18.51 -31.63 -48.89
CA THR A 29 19.73 -30.92 -49.31
C THR A 29 20.70 -30.69 -48.14
N THR A 30 21.97 -30.79 -48.50
CA THR A 30 23.25 -31.03 -47.82
C THR A 30 23.91 -29.90 -46.99
N ALA A 31 24.73 -30.34 -46.01
CA ALA A 31 26.05 -29.82 -45.56
C ALA A 31 26.10 -28.46 -44.78
N SER A 32 26.96 -28.20 -43.78
CA SER A 32 28.27 -28.77 -43.42
C SER A 32 28.69 -28.47 -41.95
N VAL A 33 29.25 -29.50 -41.31
CA VAL A 33 30.46 -29.63 -40.44
C VAL A 33 31.04 -28.46 -39.60
N LEU A 34 31.54 -28.86 -38.41
CA LEU A 34 32.59 -28.33 -37.51
C LEU A 34 32.04 -27.63 -36.26
N GLY A 35 32.44 -27.93 -35.03
CA GLY A 35 33.48 -28.82 -34.50
C GLY A 35 33.48 -28.61 -32.98
N SER A 36 33.55 -29.70 -32.24
CA SER A 36 33.64 -29.73 -30.79
C SER A 36 35.04 -29.34 -30.32
N GLU A 37 35.17 -28.38 -29.40
CA GLU A 37 36.27 -28.38 -28.44
C GLU A 37 35.74 -28.14 -27.02
N ILE A 38 36.05 -29.13 -26.20
CA ILE A 38 35.82 -29.21 -24.76
C ILE A 38 37.05 -28.58 -24.10
N PHE A 39 36.87 -27.53 -23.31
CA PHE A 39 37.82 -27.13 -22.28
C PHE A 39 37.13 -27.24 -20.92
N ALA A 40 37.63 -28.16 -20.09
CA ALA A 40 37.26 -28.30 -18.71
C ALA A 40 37.99 -27.24 -17.86
N LEU A 41 37.24 -26.40 -17.16
CA LEU A 41 37.68 -25.67 -15.97
C LEU A 41 36.59 -25.79 -14.89
N GLU A 42 37.04 -26.14 -13.69
CA GLU A 42 36.26 -26.40 -12.46
C GLU A 42 35.54 -25.15 -11.90
N PRO A 43 34.58 -25.33 -10.96
CA PRO A 43 33.38 -24.50 -10.86
C PRO A 43 33.61 -23.20 -10.07
N THR A 44 33.21 -22.08 -10.65
CA THR A 44 32.97 -20.84 -9.90
C THR A 44 31.47 -20.56 -9.87
N ALA A 45 30.98 -20.25 -8.66
CA ALA A 45 29.58 -20.11 -8.33
C ALA A 45 28.83 -19.18 -9.30
N ALA A 46 27.97 -19.76 -10.13
CA ALA A 46 27.08 -19.01 -11.01
C ALA A 46 26.02 -18.29 -10.18
N LYS A 47 26.03 -16.96 -10.22
CA LYS A 47 24.83 -16.15 -9.93
C LYS A 47 23.80 -16.49 -10.99
N THR A 48 22.67 -17.06 -10.58
CA THR A 48 21.54 -17.32 -11.47
C THR A 48 20.79 -16.01 -11.71
N THR A 49 21.18 -15.26 -12.73
CA THR A 49 20.33 -14.24 -13.37
C THR A 49 19.59 -14.90 -14.51
N ALA A 50 18.26 -14.83 -14.50
CA ALA A 50 17.44 -15.28 -15.61
C ALA A 50 17.39 -14.16 -16.68
N GLU A 51 17.87 -14.45 -17.88
CA GLU A 51 17.62 -13.63 -19.06
C GLU A 51 16.30 -14.06 -19.72
N VAL A 52 15.48 -13.08 -20.10
CA VAL A 52 14.26 -13.29 -20.87
C VAL A 52 14.57 -12.92 -22.32
N THR A 53 14.61 -13.90 -23.21
CA THR A 53 14.71 -13.66 -24.65
C THR A 53 13.33 -13.42 -25.27
N ARG A 54 13.29 -12.46 -26.19
CA ARG A 54 12.10 -11.99 -26.91
C ARG A 54 12.03 -12.71 -28.25
N GLU A 55 11.04 -13.57 -28.45
CA GLU A 55 10.57 -13.99 -29.78
C GLU A 55 9.10 -13.57 -29.93
N GLY A 56 8.78 -13.00 -31.10
CA GLY A 56 7.51 -12.43 -31.57
C GLY A 56 6.28 -12.41 -30.64
N ASP A 57 5.76 -11.19 -30.39
CA ASP A 57 4.44 -10.76 -29.87
C ASP A 57 3.69 -11.56 -28.78
N ASP A 58 4.24 -12.65 -28.27
CA ASP A 58 3.68 -13.51 -27.24
C ASP A 58 4.72 -13.74 -26.13
N VAL A 59 4.40 -13.32 -24.91
CA VAL A 59 5.17 -13.72 -23.72
C VAL A 59 4.76 -15.13 -23.35
N VAL A 60 5.47 -16.13 -23.88
CA VAL A 60 5.38 -17.51 -23.44
C VAL A 60 6.18 -17.65 -22.14
N LEU A 61 5.52 -17.95 -21.01
CA LEU A 61 6.18 -18.56 -19.86
C LEU A 61 6.66 -19.96 -20.28
N SER A 62 7.84 -20.06 -20.88
CA SER A 62 8.42 -21.33 -21.29
C SER A 62 8.91 -22.10 -20.06
N ARG A 63 7.97 -22.89 -19.50
CA ARG A 63 8.17 -24.32 -19.23
C ARG A 63 9.32 -24.69 -18.29
N TRP A 64 9.04 -24.65 -16.99
CA TRP A 64 9.47 -25.76 -16.13
C TRP A 64 8.65 -26.99 -16.55
N ARG A 65 9.27 -27.97 -17.22
CA ARG A 65 8.63 -29.29 -17.39
C ARG A 65 8.64 -29.97 -16.02
N LEU A 66 7.51 -29.92 -15.31
CA LEU A 66 7.15 -30.97 -14.37
C LEU A 66 5.91 -31.66 -14.92
N GLY A 67 5.98 -32.98 -14.95
CA GLY A 67 5.02 -33.84 -15.58
C GLY A 67 3.65 -33.79 -14.91
N ASP A 68 2.68 -34.08 -15.77
CA ASP A 68 1.36 -34.63 -15.53
C ASP A 68 0.19 -33.70 -15.12
N SER A 69 -0.69 -33.60 -16.13
CA SER A 69 -2.13 -33.39 -16.24
C SER A 69 -2.94 -32.47 -15.30
N SER A 70 -3.68 -31.59 -16.00
CA SER A 70 -5.07 -31.19 -15.75
C SER A 70 -5.38 -30.06 -14.76
N ARG A 71 -4.89 -28.85 -15.05
CA ARG A 71 -5.66 -27.61 -14.78
C ARG A 71 -5.49 -26.64 -15.95
N GLN A 72 -6.51 -26.51 -16.78
CA GLN A 72 -6.60 -25.38 -17.71
C GLN A 72 -6.88 -24.13 -16.88
N VAL A 73 -5.85 -23.31 -16.67
CA VAL A 73 -6.00 -21.95 -16.18
C VAL A 73 -6.51 -21.13 -17.36
N GLU A 74 -7.72 -20.60 -17.22
CA GLU A 74 -8.34 -19.66 -18.15
C GLU A 74 -7.36 -18.50 -18.40
N ARG A 75 -6.91 -18.33 -19.64
CA ARG A 75 -5.91 -17.32 -20.03
C ARG A 75 -6.53 -15.92 -19.91
N ARG A 76 -6.47 -15.31 -18.72
CA ARG A 76 -6.65 -13.86 -18.58
C ARG A 76 -5.37 -13.18 -19.09
N SER A 77 -5.51 -12.43 -20.17
CA SER A 77 -4.46 -11.59 -20.74
C SER A 77 -4.04 -10.54 -19.69
N TYR A 78 -3.01 -10.82 -18.89
CA TYR A 78 -2.30 -9.83 -18.09
C TYR A 78 -1.40 -9.00 -19.02
N ARG A 79 -2.01 -8.21 -19.91
CA ARG A 79 -1.28 -7.17 -20.64
C ARG A 79 -1.08 -6.02 -19.66
N GLU A 80 0.05 -6.06 -18.95
CA GLU A 80 0.84 -4.91 -18.44
C GLU A 80 1.72 -5.31 -17.24
N TRP A 81 3.01 -5.58 -17.53
CA TRP A 81 4.12 -5.83 -16.59
C TRP A 81 3.85 -6.89 -15.50
N ALA A 82 4.24 -8.13 -15.80
CA ALA A 82 4.35 -9.18 -14.78
C ALA A 82 5.47 -8.82 -13.78
N PRO A 83 5.22 -8.85 -12.46
CA PRO A 83 6.26 -8.65 -11.45
C PRO A 83 7.42 -9.64 -11.63
N MET A 84 8.65 -9.19 -11.41
CA MET A 84 9.79 -10.10 -11.26
C MET A 84 9.84 -10.60 -9.81
N PHE A 85 9.39 -11.82 -9.59
CA PHE A 85 9.38 -12.43 -8.26
C PHE A 85 10.77 -12.90 -7.85
N ARG A 86 11.15 -12.63 -6.59
CA ARG A 86 12.44 -13.08 -6.02
C ARG A 86 12.42 -14.56 -5.64
N SER A 87 11.24 -15.10 -5.34
CA SER A 87 11.06 -16.50 -4.97
C SER A 87 9.76 -17.06 -5.54
N ARG A 88 9.67 -18.39 -5.62
CA ARG A 88 8.44 -19.07 -6.01
C ARG A 88 7.29 -18.76 -5.04
N LYS A 89 7.59 -18.70 -3.75
CA LYS A 89 6.61 -18.40 -2.69
C LYS A 89 6.04 -16.99 -2.86
N ASP A 90 6.86 -16.01 -3.27
CA ASP A 90 6.35 -14.66 -3.58
C ASP A 90 5.40 -14.66 -4.77
N ALA A 91 5.72 -15.43 -5.82
CA ALA A 91 4.85 -15.58 -6.97
C ALA A 91 3.51 -16.21 -6.59
N ASP A 92 3.53 -17.31 -5.83
CA ASP A 92 2.31 -18.03 -5.45
C ASP A 92 1.41 -17.18 -4.54
N ILE A 93 1.97 -16.49 -3.53
CA ILE A 93 1.20 -15.60 -2.65
C ILE A 93 0.60 -14.44 -3.45
N THR A 94 1.41 -13.78 -4.27
CA THR A 94 0.97 -12.62 -5.05
C THR A 94 -0.12 -13.01 -6.03
N LEU A 95 0.09 -14.05 -6.83
CA LEU A 95 -0.94 -14.54 -7.77
C LEU A 95 -2.21 -14.98 -7.03
N GLY A 96 -2.08 -15.59 -5.85
CA GLY A 96 -3.19 -15.90 -4.98
C GLY A 96 -4.00 -14.66 -4.59
N ILE A 97 -3.34 -13.58 -4.16
CA ILE A 97 -4.00 -12.31 -3.83
C ILE A 97 -4.73 -11.74 -5.06
N TYR A 98 -4.09 -11.65 -6.22
CA TYR A 98 -4.70 -11.12 -7.46
C TYR A 98 -5.82 -12.02 -8.01
N SER A 99 -5.89 -13.29 -7.60
CA SER A 99 -7.01 -14.17 -7.94
C SER A 99 -8.25 -13.92 -7.07
N ARG A 100 -8.06 -13.38 -5.85
CA ARG A 100 -9.13 -13.12 -4.87
C ARG A 100 -9.62 -11.68 -4.90
N HIS A 101 -8.75 -10.73 -5.25
CA HIS A 101 -9.04 -9.29 -5.18
C HIS A 101 -8.80 -8.63 -6.54
N PRO A 102 -9.66 -7.68 -6.96
CA PRO A 102 -9.42 -6.89 -8.15
C PRO A 102 -8.21 -5.96 -7.96
N VAL A 103 -7.74 -5.37 -9.07
CA VAL A 103 -6.82 -4.23 -8.99
C VAL A 103 -7.60 -2.98 -8.55
N LEU A 104 -6.89 -2.00 -7.97
CA LEU A 104 -7.50 -0.77 -7.42
C LEU A 104 -8.30 0.01 -8.47
N ILE A 105 -7.73 0.20 -9.67
CA ILE A 105 -8.40 0.83 -10.81
C ILE A 105 -8.04 0.08 -12.09
N ARG A 106 -9.05 -0.25 -12.87
CA ARG A 106 -8.95 -0.80 -14.22
C ARG A 106 -9.65 0.14 -15.20
N ASP A 107 -8.87 1.02 -15.84
CA ASP A 107 -9.40 2.11 -16.68
C ASP A 107 -10.21 1.64 -17.90
N ASP A 108 -9.99 0.41 -18.38
CA ASP A 108 -10.63 -0.16 -19.57
C ASP A 108 -11.92 -0.94 -19.27
N ALA A 109 -12.42 -0.92 -18.02
CA ALA A 109 -13.65 -1.61 -17.63
C ALA A 109 -14.70 -0.64 -17.04
N PRO A 110 -15.99 -0.77 -17.40
CA PRO A 110 -17.07 0.08 -16.88
C PRO A 110 -17.13 0.17 -15.35
N ASP A 111 -17.02 -0.98 -14.68
CA ASP A 111 -16.99 -1.08 -13.20
C ASP A 111 -15.56 -1.27 -12.68
N GLY A 112 -14.58 -0.72 -13.41
CA GLY A 112 -13.16 -0.88 -13.12
C GLY A 112 -12.63 -0.07 -11.95
N ASN A 113 -13.42 0.86 -11.41
CA ASN A 113 -13.06 1.73 -10.30
C ASN A 113 -14.08 1.60 -9.15
N PRO A 114 -14.10 0.47 -8.43
CA PRO A 114 -15.09 0.22 -7.38
C PRO A 114 -14.98 1.19 -6.20
N TRP A 115 -13.85 1.88 -6.06
CA TRP A 115 -13.62 2.89 -5.03
C TRP A 115 -14.12 4.28 -5.41
N GLY A 116 -14.54 4.52 -6.65
CA GLY A 116 -14.89 5.86 -7.13
C GLY A 116 -13.77 6.87 -6.88
N LEU A 117 -12.51 6.48 -7.09
CA LEU A 117 -11.35 7.31 -6.76
C LEU A 117 -10.60 7.80 -7.99
N SER A 118 -9.96 8.95 -7.87
CA SER A 118 -9.02 9.49 -8.84
C SER A 118 -7.77 10.01 -8.14
N PHE A 119 -6.75 10.38 -8.92
CA PHE A 119 -5.49 10.90 -8.38
C PHE A 119 -5.21 12.32 -8.82
N ALA A 120 -4.60 13.11 -7.94
CA ALA A 120 -4.19 14.47 -8.22
C ALA A 120 -2.75 14.77 -7.76
N ARG A 121 -2.08 15.70 -8.44
CA ARG A 121 -0.84 16.33 -7.98
C ARG A 121 -1.17 17.79 -7.75
N LEU A 122 -0.79 18.34 -6.60
CA LEU A 122 -1.20 19.68 -6.21
C LEU A 122 -0.18 20.74 -6.69
N PHE A 123 1.04 20.72 -6.15
CA PHE A 123 2.08 21.69 -6.53
C PHE A 123 3.33 21.01 -7.09
N ASP A 124 3.71 21.37 -8.31
CA ASP A 124 4.98 20.97 -8.89
C ASP A 124 6.13 21.75 -8.24
N MET A 125 7.17 21.07 -7.77
CA MET A 125 8.21 21.72 -6.98
C MET A 125 9.09 22.67 -7.81
N ALA A 126 9.06 22.53 -9.15
CA ALA A 126 9.80 23.38 -10.07
C ALA A 126 8.87 24.39 -10.76
N ASN A 127 7.77 23.91 -11.35
CA ASN A 127 6.90 24.78 -12.16
C ASN A 127 6.08 25.77 -11.31
N ASP A 128 5.74 25.42 -10.07
CA ASP A 128 4.96 26.28 -9.17
C ASP A 128 5.84 27.03 -8.15
N SER A 129 7.17 27.02 -8.30
CA SER A 129 8.09 27.56 -7.29
C SER A 129 7.88 29.06 -7.01
N GLY A 130 7.30 29.81 -7.94
CA GLY A 130 6.95 31.22 -7.77
C GLY A 130 5.82 31.47 -6.75
N LEU A 131 5.08 30.42 -6.34
CA LEU A 131 4.03 30.49 -5.33
C LEU A 131 4.54 30.14 -3.91
N PHE A 132 5.82 29.77 -3.78
CA PHE A 132 6.38 29.24 -2.55
C PHE A 132 7.10 30.34 -1.78
N HIS A 133 6.67 30.56 -0.55
CA HIS A 133 7.27 31.53 0.36
C HIS A 133 8.13 30.84 1.40
N THR A 134 9.35 31.34 1.59
CA THR A 134 10.22 30.95 2.70
C THR A 134 9.84 31.70 3.98
N PRO A 135 10.36 31.27 5.15
CA PRO A 135 10.21 32.05 6.38
C PRO A 135 10.67 33.50 6.26
N ASP A 136 11.75 33.74 5.50
CA ASP A 136 12.30 35.10 5.29
C ASP A 136 11.36 35.97 4.44
N ASP A 137 10.66 35.39 3.45
CA ASP A 137 9.66 36.09 2.63
C ASP A 137 8.40 36.49 3.43
N LEU A 138 8.21 35.88 4.61
CA LEU A 138 7.09 36.07 5.53
C LEU A 138 7.56 36.60 6.89
N ALA A 139 8.76 37.20 6.97
CA ALA A 139 9.32 37.69 8.23
C ALA A 139 8.49 38.79 8.91
N ASP A 140 7.63 39.47 8.14
CA ASP A 140 6.69 40.49 8.60
C ASP A 140 5.29 39.93 8.96
N ALA A 141 5.08 38.62 8.79
CA ALA A 141 3.83 37.93 9.05
C ALA A 141 3.79 37.33 10.47
N ASP A 142 2.59 37.13 11.01
CA ASP A 142 2.40 36.42 12.29
C ASP A 142 2.44 34.90 12.07
N PHE A 143 3.13 34.15 12.93
CA PHE A 143 3.30 32.70 12.80
C PHE A 143 2.69 31.97 14.00
N ASN A 144 1.66 31.16 13.76
CA ASN A 144 0.94 30.44 14.82
C ASN A 144 1.52 29.06 15.18
N GLY A 145 2.72 28.75 14.69
CA GLY A 145 3.34 27.42 14.83
C GLY A 145 3.09 26.48 13.65
N TRP A 146 2.19 26.82 12.73
CA TRP A 146 1.89 26.00 11.54
C TRP A 146 1.74 26.85 10.26
N SER A 147 0.90 27.88 10.29
CA SER A 147 0.66 28.80 9.18
C SER A 147 1.10 30.22 9.52
N TYR A 148 1.35 31.02 8.48
CA TYR A 148 1.61 32.45 8.59
C TYR A 148 0.36 33.25 8.23
N GLU A 149 0.13 34.38 8.90
CA GLU A 149 -0.92 35.35 8.57
C GLU A 149 -0.30 36.71 8.23
N ARG A 150 -0.60 37.22 7.03
CA ARG A 150 -0.15 38.55 6.57
C ARG A 150 -1.26 39.29 5.85
N GLY A 151 -1.68 40.44 6.40
CA GLY A 151 -2.67 41.30 5.78
C GLY A 151 -4.01 40.61 5.51
N GLY A 152 -4.47 39.78 6.46
CA GLY A 152 -5.72 38.99 6.33
C GLY A 152 -5.64 37.81 5.37
N LYS A 153 -4.44 37.44 4.90
CA LYS A 153 -4.21 36.23 4.08
C LYS A 153 -3.45 35.20 4.90
N GLU A 154 -3.92 33.96 4.85
CA GLU A 154 -3.22 32.82 5.43
C GLU A 154 -2.30 32.16 4.40
N TYR A 155 -1.09 31.80 4.83
CA TYR A 155 -0.14 30.98 4.09
C TYR A 155 0.06 29.68 4.85
N VAL A 156 -0.28 28.57 4.22
CA VAL A 156 -0.27 27.23 4.80
C VAL A 156 0.98 26.46 4.38
N PRO A 157 1.49 25.54 5.23
CA PRO A 157 2.73 24.84 4.95
C PRO A 157 2.65 23.97 3.69
N LEU A 158 3.71 23.99 2.87
CA LEU A 158 3.90 23.07 1.77
C LEU A 158 4.51 21.77 2.30
N TYR A 159 3.68 20.75 2.48
CA TYR A 159 4.14 19.43 2.88
C TYR A 159 4.95 18.78 1.76
N GLU A 160 6.14 18.31 2.10
CA GLU A 160 6.90 17.39 1.27
C GLU A 160 6.64 15.94 1.70
N ALA A 161 6.63 15.01 0.75
CA ALA A 161 6.35 13.59 0.99
C ALA A 161 7.15 12.98 2.16
N LYS A 162 8.38 13.42 2.39
CA LYS A 162 9.27 12.94 3.46
C LYS A 162 8.83 13.34 4.88
N MET A 163 7.96 14.35 5.00
CA MET A 163 7.36 14.82 6.26
C MET A 163 6.20 13.94 6.72
N LEU A 164 5.67 13.09 5.82
CA LEU A 164 4.47 12.28 6.03
C LEU A 164 4.84 10.80 6.18
N GLY A 165 4.13 10.11 7.07
CA GLY A 165 4.33 8.69 7.41
C GLY A 165 3.01 7.97 7.71
N HIS A 166 3.10 6.65 7.94
CA HIS A 166 1.93 5.82 8.28
C HIS A 166 1.24 6.33 9.54
N PHE A 167 -0.01 6.76 9.40
CA PHE A 167 -0.80 7.33 10.48
C PHE A 167 -0.10 8.49 11.22
N ASP A 168 0.75 9.22 10.52
CA ASP A 168 1.58 10.26 11.11
C ASP A 168 1.90 11.35 10.09
N HIS A 169 1.14 12.45 10.13
CA HIS A 169 1.39 13.63 9.31
C HIS A 169 2.52 14.51 9.85
N ARG A 170 3.06 14.18 11.02
CA ARG A 170 4.11 14.93 11.73
C ARG A 170 5.43 14.15 11.76
N TYR A 171 5.57 13.20 10.84
CA TYR A 171 6.65 12.23 10.81
C TYR A 171 8.05 12.85 10.66
N ALA A 172 8.19 14.00 9.99
CA ALA A 172 9.46 14.73 9.92
C ALA A 172 9.27 16.23 9.81
N THR A 173 10.29 16.97 10.22
CA THR A 173 10.28 18.43 10.30
C THR A 173 11.55 19.04 9.75
N TYR A 174 11.47 20.24 9.16
CA TYR A 174 12.64 21.05 8.83
C TYR A 174 13.26 21.74 10.05
N LYS A 175 12.56 21.77 11.18
CA LYS A 175 13.07 22.34 12.43
C LYS A 175 14.35 21.62 12.83
N ASN A 176 15.43 22.37 13.01
CA ASN A 176 16.75 21.86 13.36
C ASN A 176 17.35 20.86 12.36
N ALA A 177 16.91 20.88 11.09
CA ALA A 177 17.52 20.06 10.05
C ALA A 177 18.96 20.52 9.78
N THR A 178 19.93 19.63 9.95
CA THR A 178 21.34 19.91 9.69
C THR A 178 21.62 19.96 8.18
N GLN A 179 22.63 20.72 7.76
CA GLN A 179 23.03 20.77 6.34
C GLN A 179 23.35 19.38 5.77
N ALA A 180 23.94 18.50 6.59
CA ALA A 180 24.24 17.12 6.19
C ALA A 180 22.97 16.30 5.89
N GLN A 181 21.89 16.50 6.66
CA GLN A 181 20.58 15.87 6.39
C GLN A 181 19.96 16.44 5.11
N LEU A 182 19.97 17.77 4.96
CA LEU A 182 19.43 18.44 3.77
C LEU A 182 20.13 17.98 2.49
N ASN A 183 21.46 17.86 2.51
CA ASN A 183 22.25 17.34 1.38
C ASN A 183 21.87 15.90 0.99
N LYS A 184 21.38 15.10 1.95
CA LYS A 184 20.91 13.74 1.74
C LYS A 184 19.39 13.64 1.53
N GLY A 185 18.69 14.77 1.52
CA GLY A 185 17.23 14.82 1.41
C GLY A 185 16.50 14.19 2.61
N THR A 186 17.15 14.05 3.77
CA THR A 186 16.53 13.53 5.00
C THR A 186 16.17 14.67 5.94
N LEU A 187 15.27 14.38 6.89
CA LEU A 187 14.82 15.33 7.92
C LEU A 187 14.89 14.68 9.29
N PRO A 188 15.11 15.47 10.36
CA PRO A 188 14.93 14.98 11.72
C PRO A 188 13.48 14.51 11.97
N ARG A 189 13.35 13.51 12.83
CA ARG A 189 12.09 12.97 13.33
C ARG A 189 11.72 13.68 14.63
N LEU A 190 10.42 13.88 14.86
CA LEU A 190 9.93 14.25 16.19
C LEU A 190 10.16 13.09 17.16
N THR A 191 10.50 13.38 18.41
CA THR A 191 10.57 12.36 19.48
C THR A 191 9.16 11.91 19.90
N ASN A 192 9.06 10.85 20.71
CA ASN A 192 7.75 10.41 21.23
C ASN A 192 7.11 11.49 22.11
N GLU A 193 7.91 12.19 22.90
CA GLU A 193 7.47 13.29 23.78
C GLU A 193 6.94 14.46 22.95
N GLN A 194 7.60 14.78 21.83
CA GLN A 194 7.17 15.81 20.89
C GLN A 194 5.87 15.43 20.17
N HIS A 195 5.73 14.18 19.70
CA HIS A 195 4.47 13.72 19.11
C HIS A 195 3.31 13.71 20.13
N ASN A 196 3.63 13.58 21.42
CA ASN A 196 2.64 13.62 22.49
C ASN A 196 2.22 15.05 22.87
N ASP A 197 2.71 16.07 22.18
CA ASP A 197 2.14 17.41 22.22
C ASP A 197 1.14 17.54 21.05
N PRO A 198 -0.17 17.72 21.32
CA PRO A 198 -1.19 17.76 20.28
C PRO A 198 -1.18 19.05 19.45
N GLU A 199 -0.48 20.10 19.92
CA GLU A 199 -0.37 21.41 19.23
C GLU A 199 0.92 21.53 18.41
N LEU A 200 1.88 20.62 18.62
CA LEU A 200 3.15 20.66 17.92
C LEU A 200 2.99 20.15 16.48
N GLU A 201 3.28 21.01 15.51
CA GLU A 201 3.28 20.69 14.08
C GLU A 201 4.70 20.69 13.48
N PRO A 202 4.95 19.95 12.37
CA PRO A 202 6.23 19.95 11.71
C PRO A 202 6.45 21.28 10.97
N LEU A 203 7.66 21.81 11.08
CA LEU A 203 8.08 22.98 10.32
C LEU A 203 8.30 22.57 8.86
N SER A 204 7.68 23.30 7.94
CA SER A 204 7.89 23.14 6.49
C SER A 204 9.06 23.97 6.01
N ARG A 205 9.48 23.73 4.76
CA ARG A 205 10.47 24.58 4.08
C ARG A 205 9.83 25.81 3.43
N TYR A 206 8.60 25.63 2.94
CA TYR A 206 7.87 26.65 2.21
C TYR A 206 6.42 26.71 2.69
N TRP A 207 5.77 27.84 2.41
CA TRP A 207 4.35 28.09 2.61
C TRP A 207 3.73 28.62 1.32
N VAL A 208 2.44 28.36 1.13
CA VAL A 208 1.66 28.76 -0.06
C VAL A 208 0.39 29.43 0.42
N SER A 209 -0.12 30.42 -0.32
CA SER A 209 -1.40 31.05 0.03
C SER A 209 -2.52 30.01 0.11
N ARG A 210 -3.37 30.09 1.14
CA ARG A 210 -4.55 29.23 1.26
C ARG A 210 -5.43 29.30 0.00
N ASN A 211 -5.57 30.47 -0.61
CA ASN A 211 -6.38 30.64 -1.81
C ASN A 211 -5.86 29.81 -2.99
N ASP A 212 -4.54 29.70 -3.15
CA ASP A 212 -3.94 28.89 -4.22
C ASP A 212 -4.12 27.38 -3.98
N VAL A 213 -4.22 26.97 -2.71
CA VAL A 213 -4.54 25.60 -2.32
C VAL A 213 -6.02 25.30 -2.60
N GLU A 214 -6.91 26.19 -2.16
CA GLU A 214 -8.35 26.06 -2.36
C GLU A 214 -8.72 26.05 -3.84
N ALA A 215 -8.14 26.93 -4.67
CA ALA A 215 -8.36 26.93 -6.12
C ALA A 215 -7.90 25.64 -6.82
N ARG A 216 -6.89 24.93 -6.29
CA ARG A 216 -6.45 23.64 -6.85
C ARG A 216 -7.28 22.44 -6.37
N LEU A 217 -7.99 22.59 -5.26
CA LEU A 217 -8.89 21.57 -4.70
C LEU A 217 -10.36 21.81 -5.07
N GLU A 218 -10.67 22.99 -5.62
CA GLU A 218 -12.00 23.38 -6.09
C GLU A 218 -12.59 22.29 -7.00
N ASP A 219 -13.87 21.98 -6.75
CA ASP A 219 -14.65 20.92 -7.40
C ASP A 219 -14.07 19.49 -7.32
N ARG A 220 -12.96 19.28 -6.59
CA ARG A 220 -12.33 17.98 -6.42
C ARG A 220 -12.48 17.45 -5.00
N TRP A 221 -12.37 18.32 -4.01
CA TRP A 221 -12.32 17.88 -2.61
C TRP A 221 -12.75 18.99 -1.64
N ASP A 222 -13.76 18.69 -0.83
CA ASP A 222 -14.38 19.64 0.10
C ASP A 222 -13.96 19.45 1.57
N ARG A 223 -13.13 18.44 1.85
CA ARG A 223 -12.70 18.12 3.22
C ARG A 223 -11.48 18.91 3.65
N ARG A 224 -11.43 19.23 4.94
CA ARG A 224 -10.33 19.98 5.59
C ARG A 224 -9.13 19.09 5.96
N TRP A 225 -8.99 17.96 5.28
CA TRP A 225 -7.87 17.02 5.37
C TRP A 225 -7.66 16.39 3.99
N LEU A 226 -6.47 15.86 3.73
CA LEU A 226 -6.08 15.26 2.46
C LEU A 226 -5.51 13.86 2.71
N LEU A 227 -5.75 12.93 1.78
CA LEU A 227 -5.18 11.58 1.77
C LEU A 227 -4.31 11.41 0.53
N GLY A 228 -3.16 10.76 0.68
CA GLY A 228 -2.28 10.45 -0.44
C GLY A 228 -1.18 9.47 -0.05
N TRP A 229 -0.15 9.37 -0.86
CA TRP A 229 1.00 8.48 -0.61
C TRP A 229 2.31 9.09 -1.07
N ARG A 230 3.42 8.55 -0.58
CA ARG A 230 4.77 8.93 -1.04
C ARG A 230 5.10 8.29 -2.39
N ASP A 231 5.36 9.11 -3.42
CA ASP A 231 5.83 8.62 -4.73
C ASP A 231 7.26 8.06 -4.63
N ILE A 232 8.18 8.80 -3.99
CA ILE A 232 9.58 8.38 -3.90
C ILE A 232 9.74 7.27 -2.84
N THR A 233 10.06 6.07 -3.29
CA THR A 233 10.25 4.88 -2.46
C THR A 233 11.19 3.85 -3.12
N ASN A 234 11.33 2.65 -2.56
CA ASN A 234 12.05 1.52 -3.14
C ASN A 234 11.53 0.21 -2.52
N ALA A 235 11.53 -0.88 -3.29
CA ALA A 235 11.18 -2.22 -2.81
C ALA A 235 12.15 -2.79 -1.75
N SER A 236 13.26 -2.11 -1.43
CA SER A 236 14.17 -2.42 -0.33
C SER A 236 14.01 -1.49 0.89
N ASN A 237 13.13 -0.48 0.83
CA ASN A 237 12.88 0.39 1.98
C ASN A 237 12.22 -0.38 3.12
N GLU A 238 12.23 0.21 4.31
CA GLU A 238 11.49 -0.28 5.48
C GLU A 238 10.03 -0.58 5.13
N ARG A 239 9.36 0.39 4.51
CA ARG A 239 8.01 0.28 3.96
C ARG A 239 8.01 0.83 2.54
N THR A 240 7.36 0.13 1.60
CA THR A 240 7.34 0.50 0.18
C THR A 240 6.21 1.48 -0.10
N PHE A 241 5.01 1.18 0.39
CA PHE A 241 3.83 2.04 0.22
C PHE A 241 3.55 2.78 1.53
N VAL A 242 3.64 4.11 1.50
CA VAL A 242 3.51 4.97 2.68
C VAL A 242 2.36 5.95 2.45
N PRO A 243 1.13 5.60 2.86
CA PRO A 243 0.01 6.52 2.83
C PRO A 243 0.01 7.42 4.07
N SER A 244 -0.63 8.57 3.96
CA SER A 244 -0.86 9.45 5.11
C SER A 244 -2.09 10.33 4.89
N VAL A 245 -2.83 10.56 5.97
CA VAL A 245 -3.81 11.64 6.06
C VAL A 245 -3.16 12.82 6.77
N PHE A 246 -3.34 14.02 6.25
CA PHE A 246 -2.80 15.27 6.82
C PHE A 246 -3.80 16.42 6.69
N PRO A 247 -3.65 17.53 7.44
CA PRO A 247 -4.55 18.69 7.36
C PRO A 247 -4.58 19.29 5.95
N ALA A 248 -5.73 19.88 5.54
CA ALA A 248 -5.84 20.51 4.23
C ALA A 248 -4.87 21.69 4.08
N SER A 249 -3.79 21.45 3.35
CA SER A 249 -2.65 22.32 3.17
C SER A 249 -2.04 22.13 1.77
N ALA A 250 -1.04 22.93 1.44
CA ALA A 250 -0.26 22.72 0.23
C ALA A 250 0.56 21.42 0.33
N VAL A 251 0.75 20.73 -0.79
CA VAL A 251 1.56 19.52 -0.87
C VAL A 251 2.32 19.43 -2.20
N GLY A 252 3.59 19.03 -2.13
CA GLY A 252 4.40 18.82 -3.31
C GLY A 252 3.99 17.58 -4.11
N HIS A 253 4.14 17.62 -5.43
CA HIS A 253 3.74 16.57 -6.38
C HIS A 253 4.37 15.18 -6.18
N LYS A 254 5.35 15.06 -5.27
CA LYS A 254 5.93 13.79 -4.82
C LYS A 254 5.13 13.11 -3.71
N PHE A 255 4.06 13.73 -3.25
CA PHE A 255 3.01 13.10 -2.47
C PHE A 255 1.69 13.21 -3.24
N PRO A 256 1.42 12.31 -4.20
CA PRO A 256 0.17 12.39 -4.94
C PRO A 256 -1.03 12.14 -4.04
N LEU A 257 -2.13 12.82 -4.34
CA LEU A 257 -3.37 12.78 -3.58
C LEU A 257 -4.32 11.75 -4.16
N THR A 258 -5.09 11.12 -3.27
CA THR A 258 -6.26 10.33 -3.60
C THR A 258 -7.50 11.17 -3.37
N ILE A 259 -8.32 11.30 -4.42
CA ILE A 259 -9.60 12.00 -4.39
C ILE A 259 -10.70 10.96 -4.50
N LEU A 260 -11.62 10.94 -3.54
CA LEU A 260 -12.74 9.99 -3.50
C LEU A 260 -14.05 10.70 -3.83
N GLU A 261 -14.93 10.05 -4.58
CA GLU A 261 -16.30 10.52 -4.77
C GLU A 261 -17.10 10.43 -3.46
N ASP A 262 -16.89 9.36 -2.67
CA ASP A 262 -17.42 9.21 -1.32
C ASP A 262 -16.30 9.35 -0.27
N PRO A 263 -16.24 10.47 0.48
CA PRO A 263 -15.28 10.63 1.56
C PRO A 263 -15.45 9.64 2.71
N SER A 264 -16.62 9.01 2.87
CA SER A 264 -16.91 8.10 3.99
C SER A 264 -16.05 6.83 3.99
N ILE A 265 -15.64 6.39 2.80
CA ILE A 265 -14.78 5.20 2.60
C ILE A 265 -13.28 5.52 2.68
N ALA A 266 -12.89 6.79 2.85
CA ALA A 266 -11.48 7.18 2.95
C ALA A 266 -10.77 6.56 4.15
N LEU A 267 -11.50 6.40 5.26
CA LEU A 267 -11.11 5.62 6.44
C LEU A 267 -10.55 4.25 6.05
N VAL A 268 -11.35 3.55 5.23
CA VAL A 268 -11.08 2.17 4.85
C VAL A 268 -9.84 2.11 3.99
N LEU A 269 -9.77 3.01 3.00
CA LEU A 269 -8.62 3.10 2.12
C LEU A 269 -7.33 3.46 2.88
N HIS A 270 -7.40 4.36 3.86
CA HIS A 270 -6.26 4.73 4.69
C HIS A 270 -5.76 3.53 5.50
N GLY A 271 -6.64 2.81 6.20
CA GLY A 271 -6.29 1.60 6.93
C GLY A 271 -5.71 0.51 6.04
N LEU A 272 -6.38 0.21 4.91
CA LEU A 272 -5.99 -0.82 3.96
C LEU A 272 -4.63 -0.54 3.36
N SER A 273 -4.43 0.67 2.83
CA SER A 273 -3.19 1.03 2.14
C SER A 273 -2.00 1.14 3.11
N ALA A 274 -2.25 1.34 4.40
CA ALA A 274 -1.24 1.36 5.44
C ALA A 274 -0.79 -0.04 5.90
N SER A 275 -1.53 -1.09 5.52
CA SER A 275 -1.26 -2.47 5.96
C SER A 275 0.00 -3.07 5.34
N LEU A 276 0.61 -4.03 6.06
CA LEU A 276 1.74 -4.82 5.57
C LEU A 276 1.36 -5.70 4.38
N ALA A 277 0.11 -6.15 4.29
CA ALA A 277 -0.38 -6.93 3.15
C ALA A 277 -0.39 -6.08 1.86
N PHE A 278 -0.92 -4.86 1.91
CA PHE A 278 -0.92 -3.95 0.77
C PHE A 278 0.51 -3.51 0.39
N ASP A 279 1.36 -3.19 1.38
CA ASP A 279 2.76 -2.87 1.15
C ASP A 279 3.52 -4.02 0.49
N TYR A 280 3.27 -5.27 0.92
CA TYR A 280 3.86 -6.45 0.30
C TYR A 280 3.49 -6.54 -1.18
N VAL A 281 2.21 -6.38 -1.54
CA VAL A 281 1.78 -6.37 -2.96
C VAL A 281 2.48 -5.25 -3.73
N ALA A 282 2.55 -4.05 -3.15
CA ALA A 282 3.25 -2.91 -3.75
C ALA A 282 4.74 -3.19 -3.94
N ARG A 283 5.38 -3.84 -2.97
CA ARG A 283 6.80 -4.23 -3.00
C ARG A 283 7.11 -5.23 -4.10
N GLN A 284 6.20 -6.17 -4.37
CA GLN A 284 6.36 -7.11 -5.49
C GLN A 284 6.20 -6.41 -6.84
N LYS A 285 5.25 -5.48 -6.97
CA LYS A 285 4.95 -4.78 -8.23
C LYS A 285 6.00 -3.71 -8.58
N LEU A 286 6.59 -3.05 -7.59
CA LEU A 286 7.52 -1.95 -7.79
C LEU A 286 8.89 -2.42 -8.30
N SER A 287 9.30 -1.92 -9.47
CA SER A 287 10.63 -2.20 -10.07
C SER A 287 11.59 -1.01 -10.06
N GLY A 288 11.13 0.17 -9.63
CA GLY A 288 11.92 1.41 -9.61
C GLY A 288 11.74 2.17 -8.30
N THR A 289 11.93 3.49 -8.35
CA THR A 289 11.83 4.35 -7.17
C THR A 289 10.58 5.23 -7.12
N GLY A 290 9.72 5.17 -8.14
CA GLY A 290 8.48 5.93 -8.20
C GLY A 290 7.27 5.02 -8.02
N MET A 291 6.51 5.21 -6.95
CA MET A 291 5.17 4.65 -6.75
C MET A 291 4.16 5.50 -7.53
N THR A 292 4.28 5.43 -8.85
CA THR A 292 3.48 6.26 -9.78
C THR A 292 2.02 5.80 -9.87
N TYR A 293 1.14 6.65 -10.41
CA TYR A 293 -0.29 6.32 -10.63
C TYR A 293 -0.50 4.97 -11.28
N PHE A 294 0.23 4.69 -12.35
CA PHE A 294 0.10 3.43 -13.07
C PHE A 294 0.35 2.21 -12.17
N ILE A 295 1.36 2.28 -11.30
CA ILE A 295 1.64 1.18 -10.35
C ILE A 295 0.50 1.07 -9.34
N VAL A 296 0.07 2.19 -8.75
CA VAL A 296 -0.97 2.21 -7.71
C VAL A 296 -2.32 1.68 -8.23
N LYS A 297 -2.72 2.06 -9.46
CA LYS A 297 -3.93 1.53 -10.11
C LYS A 297 -3.92 0.00 -10.19
N GLN A 298 -2.75 -0.58 -10.45
CA GLN A 298 -2.55 -2.01 -10.68
C GLN A 298 -2.36 -2.84 -9.40
N LEU A 299 -2.37 -2.23 -8.20
CA LEU A 299 -2.24 -2.98 -6.95
C LEU A 299 -3.54 -3.71 -6.62
N ALA A 300 -3.42 -5.00 -6.28
CA ALA A 300 -4.55 -5.78 -5.79
C ALA A 300 -5.11 -5.16 -4.50
N CYS A 301 -6.41 -4.88 -4.50
CA CYS A 301 -7.09 -4.13 -3.45
C CYS A 301 -8.49 -4.73 -3.21
N PRO A 302 -8.81 -5.16 -1.98
CA PRO A 302 -10.18 -5.52 -1.62
C PRO A 302 -11.17 -4.39 -1.96
N ALA A 303 -12.30 -4.73 -2.58
CA ALA A 303 -13.31 -3.74 -2.96
C ALA A 303 -14.05 -3.17 -1.73
N PRO A 304 -14.62 -1.95 -1.82
CA PRO A 304 -15.35 -1.33 -0.70
C PRO A 304 -16.47 -2.20 -0.12
N ASP A 305 -17.21 -2.91 -0.96
CA ASP A 305 -18.29 -3.83 -0.55
C ASP A 305 -17.83 -4.90 0.45
N ARG A 306 -16.54 -5.27 0.42
CA ARG A 306 -15.98 -6.20 1.39
C ARG A 306 -16.05 -5.66 2.81
N PHE A 307 -16.02 -4.35 2.99
CA PHE A 307 -15.93 -3.70 4.30
C PHE A 307 -17.28 -3.46 4.97
N VAL A 308 -18.38 -3.57 4.22
CA VAL A 308 -19.73 -3.56 4.78
C VAL A 308 -20.19 -4.95 5.26
N GLU A 309 -19.42 -5.99 4.95
CA GLU A 309 -19.62 -7.35 5.47
C GLU A 309 -19.14 -7.51 6.93
N PRO A 310 -19.65 -8.51 7.68
CA PRO A 310 -19.15 -8.82 9.02
C PRO A 310 -17.66 -9.16 9.06
N ALA A 311 -16.96 -8.68 10.09
CA ALA A 311 -15.60 -9.09 10.41
C ALA A 311 -15.59 -10.59 10.77
N PRO A 312 -14.78 -11.43 10.09
CA PRO A 312 -14.80 -12.88 10.30
C PRO A 312 -14.51 -13.30 11.76
N TRP A 313 -13.64 -12.56 12.45
CA TRP A 313 -13.28 -12.80 13.86
C TRP A 313 -14.28 -12.19 14.85
N ARG A 314 -15.26 -11.40 14.38
CA ARG A 314 -16.27 -10.73 15.20
C ARG A 314 -17.57 -10.55 14.39
N THR A 315 -18.32 -11.65 14.22
CA THR A 315 -19.47 -11.76 13.30
C THR A 315 -20.64 -10.79 13.56
N GLY A 316 -20.67 -10.12 14.72
CA GLY A 316 -21.67 -9.09 15.06
C GLY A 316 -21.30 -7.66 14.64
N GLU A 317 -20.15 -7.43 14.01
CA GLU A 317 -19.65 -6.11 13.66
C GLU A 317 -19.15 -6.10 12.21
N ARG A 318 -19.45 -5.05 11.44
CA ARG A 318 -18.92 -4.88 10.07
C ARG A 318 -17.43 -4.60 10.09
N LEU A 319 -16.69 -5.01 9.07
CA LEU A 319 -15.25 -4.75 8.94
C LEU A 319 -14.92 -3.26 9.05
N GLU A 320 -15.69 -2.37 8.40
CA GLU A 320 -15.50 -0.92 8.50
C GLU A 320 -15.69 -0.38 9.92
N THR A 321 -16.62 -0.97 10.69
CA THR A 321 -16.95 -0.54 12.05
C THR A 321 -15.85 -1.00 13.01
N TRP A 322 -15.33 -2.22 12.82
CA TRP A 322 -14.16 -2.72 13.52
C TRP A 322 -12.91 -1.88 13.24
N LEU A 323 -12.71 -1.48 11.97
CA LEU A 323 -11.53 -0.75 11.50
C LEU A 323 -11.47 0.70 12.02
N ARG A 324 -12.63 1.37 12.09
CA ARG A 324 -12.77 2.79 12.45
C ARG A 324 -11.95 3.22 13.68
N PRO A 325 -12.11 2.60 14.86
CA PRO A 325 -11.38 3.03 16.05
C PRO A 325 -9.87 2.87 15.94
N TYR A 326 -9.36 1.91 15.16
CA TYR A 326 -7.93 1.73 14.94
C TYR A 326 -7.33 2.86 14.12
N VAL A 327 -7.93 3.16 12.97
CA VAL A 327 -7.44 4.23 12.08
C VAL A 327 -7.57 5.60 12.74
N LEU A 328 -8.69 5.83 13.43
CA LEU A 328 -8.92 7.07 14.16
C LEU A 328 -7.84 7.27 15.24
N GLU A 329 -7.64 6.30 16.13
CA GLU A 329 -6.67 6.42 17.23
C GLU A 329 -5.22 6.50 16.73
N LEU A 330 -4.90 5.80 15.64
CA LEU A 330 -3.57 5.87 15.05
C LEU A 330 -3.32 7.22 14.37
N ALA A 331 -4.29 7.81 13.68
CA ALA A 331 -4.08 9.04 12.92
C ALA A 331 -4.28 10.32 13.76
N PHE A 332 -5.31 10.37 14.61
CA PHE A 332 -5.74 11.58 15.30
C PHE A 332 -4.93 11.84 16.58
N THR A 333 -3.73 12.39 16.40
CA THR A 333 -2.78 12.71 17.48
C THR A 333 -2.44 14.20 17.59
N SER A 334 -3.00 15.02 16.71
CA SER A 334 -2.87 16.48 16.76
C SER A 334 -4.24 17.14 16.51
N THR A 335 -4.45 18.32 17.09
CA THR A 335 -5.69 19.09 16.92
C THR A 335 -5.91 19.55 15.48
N ARG A 336 -4.86 19.60 14.64
CA ARG A 336 -4.99 19.91 13.21
C ARG A 336 -5.71 18.82 12.42
N LEU A 337 -5.77 17.59 12.95
CA LEU A 337 -6.57 16.51 12.39
C LEU A 337 -7.98 16.39 12.98
N SER A 338 -8.43 17.34 13.81
CA SER A 338 -9.82 17.36 14.30
C SER A 338 -10.87 17.31 13.19
N PRO A 339 -10.72 17.99 12.02
CA PRO A 339 -11.69 17.83 10.93
C PRO A 339 -11.79 16.39 10.41
N TYR A 340 -10.66 15.65 10.37
CA TYR A 340 -10.66 14.24 9.99
C TYR A 340 -11.36 13.38 11.04
N ALA A 341 -11.09 13.61 12.33
CA ALA A 341 -11.75 12.91 13.43
C ALA A 341 -13.28 13.12 13.40
N LYS A 342 -13.72 14.36 13.16
CA LYS A 342 -15.14 14.71 13.06
C LYS A 342 -15.85 14.00 11.92
N ASP A 343 -15.23 13.94 10.73
CA ASP A 343 -15.77 13.16 9.60
C ASP A 343 -15.85 11.65 9.91
N LEU A 344 -15.05 11.15 10.86
CA LEU A 344 -15.13 9.78 11.35
C LEU A 344 -16.14 9.58 12.49
N GLY A 345 -16.82 10.64 12.94
CA GLY A 345 -17.80 10.63 14.02
C GLY A 345 -17.19 10.83 15.41
N ASP A 346 -16.02 11.45 15.52
CA ASP A 346 -15.34 11.72 16.78
C ASP A 346 -15.09 13.22 17.00
N ASP A 347 -15.76 13.77 18.01
CA ASP A 347 -15.60 15.17 18.45
C ASP A 347 -14.65 15.31 19.66
N GLY A 348 -13.99 14.22 20.08
CA GLY A 348 -13.13 14.23 21.25
C GLY A 348 -11.78 14.93 21.01
N PRO A 349 -10.99 15.16 22.07
CA PRO A 349 -9.62 15.64 21.95
C PRO A 349 -8.70 14.58 21.31
N PRO A 350 -7.55 14.97 20.73
CA PRO A 350 -6.62 14.02 20.12
C PRO A 350 -6.15 12.92 21.07
N PHE A 351 -5.83 11.75 20.53
CA PHE A 351 -5.21 10.66 21.28
C PHE A 351 -3.77 10.98 21.64
N ARG A 352 -3.34 10.51 22.81
CA ARG A 352 -1.94 10.64 23.24
C ARG A 352 -1.04 9.77 22.39
N TRP A 353 0.11 10.30 21.98
CA TRP A 353 1.11 9.50 21.27
C TRP A 353 1.80 8.55 22.24
N ASN A 354 1.54 7.25 22.05
CA ASN A 354 2.21 6.18 22.80
C ASN A 354 2.68 5.08 21.84
N SER A 355 3.99 4.99 21.62
CA SER A 355 4.59 4.09 20.63
C SER A 355 4.33 2.61 20.90
N ASP A 356 4.30 2.19 22.17
CA ASP A 356 4.01 0.80 22.52
C ASP A 356 2.55 0.44 22.22
N ARG A 357 1.61 1.31 22.59
CA ARG A 357 0.19 1.13 22.28
C ARG A 357 -0.04 1.14 20.77
N ARG A 358 0.56 2.08 20.04
CA ARG A 358 0.50 2.14 18.58
C ARG A 358 1.03 0.87 17.91
N ALA A 359 2.05 0.23 18.47
CA ALA A 359 2.53 -1.06 17.97
C ALA A 359 1.48 -2.18 18.11
N LEU A 360 0.78 -2.25 19.25
CA LEU A 360 -0.31 -3.22 19.46
C LEU A 360 -1.50 -2.97 18.51
N LEU A 361 -1.90 -1.69 18.35
CA LEU A 361 -3.00 -1.31 17.47
C LEU A 361 -2.69 -1.61 16.00
N ARG A 362 -1.48 -1.29 15.54
CA ARG A 362 -1.04 -1.64 14.17
C ARG A 362 -0.97 -3.16 13.98
N ALA A 363 -0.55 -3.91 14.99
CA ALA A 363 -0.48 -5.37 14.89
C ALA A 363 -1.86 -6.02 14.72
N ASP A 364 -2.87 -5.59 15.49
CA ASP A 364 -4.26 -6.02 15.28
C ASP A 364 -4.76 -5.65 13.87
N LEU A 365 -4.45 -4.42 13.43
CA LEU A 365 -4.85 -3.91 12.12
C LEU A 365 -4.24 -4.74 10.98
N ASP A 366 -2.93 -4.96 11.01
CA ASP A 366 -2.18 -5.76 10.04
C ASP A 366 -2.67 -7.21 10.03
N ALA A 367 -2.90 -7.82 11.20
CA ALA A 367 -3.47 -9.17 11.31
C ALA A 367 -4.85 -9.28 10.66
N GLY A 368 -5.73 -8.30 10.90
CA GLY A 368 -7.04 -8.24 10.25
C GLY A 368 -6.92 -8.15 8.74
N PHE A 369 -6.01 -7.32 8.22
CA PHE A 369 -5.79 -7.24 6.77
C PHE A 369 -5.19 -8.52 6.19
N LEU A 370 -4.31 -9.24 6.88
CA LEU A 370 -3.83 -10.55 6.39
C LEU A 370 -5.01 -11.53 6.16
N HIS A 371 -6.00 -11.54 7.06
CA HIS A 371 -7.25 -12.30 6.89
C HIS A 371 -8.12 -11.77 5.75
N VAL A 372 -8.28 -10.44 5.62
CA VAL A 372 -9.04 -9.82 4.51
C VAL A 372 -8.43 -10.17 3.14
N TYR A 373 -7.10 -10.22 3.05
CA TYR A 373 -6.38 -10.66 1.84
C TYR A 373 -6.45 -12.18 1.61
N GLY A 374 -7.00 -12.93 2.56
CA GLY A 374 -7.18 -14.38 2.48
C GLY A 374 -5.86 -15.14 2.58
N LEU A 375 -4.90 -14.62 3.34
CA LEU A 375 -3.61 -15.27 3.56
C LEU A 375 -3.73 -16.28 4.68
N ASN A 376 -3.18 -17.48 4.47
CA ASN A 376 -3.05 -18.46 5.55
C ASN A 376 -1.85 -18.12 6.46
N ARG A 377 -1.73 -18.85 7.58
CA ARG A 377 -0.71 -18.57 8.61
C ARG A 377 0.75 -18.62 8.10
N VAL A 378 1.05 -19.50 7.13
CA VAL A 378 2.39 -19.68 6.54
C VAL A 378 2.70 -18.60 5.50
N GLU A 379 1.67 -18.12 4.80
CA GLU A 379 1.77 -16.99 3.87
C GLU A 379 1.90 -15.66 4.63
N ALA A 380 1.11 -15.46 5.68
CA ALA A 380 1.20 -14.33 6.60
C ALA A 380 2.62 -14.17 7.16
N GLU A 381 3.21 -15.27 7.64
CA GLU A 381 4.59 -15.27 8.14
C GLU A 381 5.62 -14.87 7.07
N HIS A 382 5.45 -15.37 5.83
CA HIS A 382 6.33 -15.03 4.72
C HIS A 382 6.22 -13.56 4.30
N VAL A 383 4.99 -13.03 4.29
CA VAL A 383 4.74 -11.61 4.05
C VAL A 383 5.49 -10.77 5.07
N LEU A 384 5.43 -11.12 6.36
CA LEU A 384 6.17 -10.42 7.42
C LEU A 384 7.69 -10.54 7.23
N ASP A 385 8.21 -11.71 6.87
CA ASP A 385 9.65 -11.90 6.62
C ASP A 385 10.18 -11.12 5.40
N SER A 386 9.29 -10.58 4.56
CA SER A 386 9.64 -9.76 3.40
C SER A 386 9.99 -8.30 3.75
N PHE A 387 10.03 -7.94 5.04
CA PHE A 387 10.39 -6.62 5.55
C PHE A 387 11.71 -6.65 6.35
N PRO A 388 12.86 -6.98 5.72
CA PRO A 388 14.13 -7.20 6.42
C PRO A 388 14.67 -5.94 7.12
N VAL A 389 14.33 -4.75 6.63
CA VAL A 389 14.76 -3.48 7.25
C VAL A 389 13.98 -3.21 8.54
N VAL A 390 12.67 -3.51 8.58
CA VAL A 390 11.86 -3.45 9.82
C VAL A 390 12.47 -4.39 10.83
N ARG A 391 12.70 -5.66 10.43
CA ARG A 391 13.34 -6.68 11.27
C ARG A 391 14.66 -6.20 11.85
N LYS A 392 15.56 -5.68 11.00
CA LYS A 392 16.88 -5.19 11.42
C LYS A 392 16.78 -4.07 12.46
N TYR A 393 15.86 -3.12 12.28
CA TYR A 393 15.69 -2.03 13.23
C TYR A 393 15.06 -2.50 14.53
N GLU A 394 14.07 -3.37 14.49
CA GLU A 394 13.45 -3.91 15.70
C GLU A 394 14.35 -4.86 16.48
N GLU A 395 15.16 -5.70 15.82
CA GLU A 395 16.16 -6.54 16.50
C GLU A 395 17.22 -5.67 17.20
N ARG A 396 17.57 -4.51 16.62
CA ARG A 396 18.47 -3.54 17.26
C ARG A 396 17.81 -2.84 18.46
N ASP A 397 16.58 -2.38 18.31
CA ASP A 397 15.93 -1.48 19.28
C ASP A 397 15.19 -2.24 20.40
N PHE A 398 14.70 -3.45 20.11
CA PHE A 398 13.86 -4.25 21.03
C PHE A 398 14.44 -5.64 21.31
N GLY A 399 15.49 -6.07 20.60
CA GLY A 399 16.07 -7.41 20.75
C GLY A 399 15.22 -8.53 20.13
N GLU A 400 14.13 -8.21 19.44
CA GLU A 400 13.24 -9.16 18.76
C GLU A 400 12.65 -8.56 17.48
N TYR A 401 12.17 -9.41 16.57
CA TYR A 401 11.31 -8.95 15.47
C TYR A 401 9.88 -8.70 15.99
N ARG A 402 9.72 -7.62 16.76
CA ARG A 402 8.51 -7.29 17.54
C ARG A 402 7.24 -7.23 16.69
N THR A 403 7.28 -6.59 15.53
CA THR A 403 6.16 -6.51 14.59
C THR A 403 5.71 -7.90 14.16
N LYS A 404 6.63 -8.79 13.77
CA LYS A 404 6.28 -10.16 13.37
C LYS A 404 5.63 -10.92 14.52
N ARG A 405 6.19 -10.84 15.74
CA ARG A 405 5.61 -11.51 16.91
C ARG A 405 4.19 -11.02 17.19
N LEU A 406 3.98 -9.70 17.28
CA LEU A 406 2.68 -9.12 17.61
C LEU A 406 1.63 -9.38 16.52
N VAL A 407 1.97 -9.21 15.25
CA VAL A 407 1.03 -9.45 14.14
C VAL A 407 0.61 -10.91 14.10
N LEU A 408 1.54 -11.85 14.29
CA LEU A 408 1.21 -13.27 14.31
C LEU A 408 0.38 -13.67 15.55
N GLU A 409 0.67 -13.07 16.72
CA GLU A 409 -0.16 -13.24 17.91
C GLU A 409 -1.60 -12.76 17.68
N ALA A 410 -1.79 -11.57 17.11
CA ALA A 410 -3.12 -11.07 16.74
C ALA A 410 -3.79 -11.92 15.66
N TYR A 411 -3.04 -12.36 14.65
CA TYR A 411 -3.53 -13.22 13.58
C TYR A 411 -4.06 -14.54 14.14
N ASP A 412 -3.32 -15.18 15.06
CA ASP A 412 -3.68 -16.45 15.68
C ASP A 412 -4.92 -16.30 16.57
N ARG A 413 -5.03 -15.20 17.34
CA ARG A 413 -6.26 -14.86 18.11
C ARG A 413 -7.48 -14.67 17.21
N MET A 414 -7.31 -14.02 16.06
CA MET A 414 -8.39 -13.85 15.07
C MET A 414 -8.76 -15.18 14.42
N ALA A 415 -7.77 -16.01 14.07
CA ALA A 415 -8.00 -17.33 13.49
C ALA A 415 -8.77 -18.26 14.44
N GLU A 416 -8.42 -18.26 15.74
CA GLU A 416 -9.16 -18.98 16.78
C GLU A 416 -10.61 -18.48 16.89
N ALA A 417 -10.81 -17.16 16.90
CA ALA A 417 -12.16 -16.59 16.95
C ALA A 417 -13.00 -16.95 15.71
N ILE A 418 -12.39 -16.94 14.52
CA ILE A 418 -13.03 -17.39 13.26
C ILE A 418 -13.45 -18.86 13.39
N ALA A 419 -12.55 -19.73 13.86
CA ALA A 419 -12.85 -21.15 14.09
C ALA A 419 -14.00 -21.35 15.11
N ASN A 420 -14.13 -20.44 16.07
CA ASN A 420 -15.21 -20.39 17.06
C ASN A 420 -16.46 -19.62 16.58
N GLY A 421 -16.65 -19.43 15.26
CA GLY A 421 -17.83 -18.78 14.69
C GLY A 421 -17.85 -17.25 14.83
N GLY A 422 -16.67 -16.63 14.90
CA GLY A 422 -16.49 -15.19 15.09
C GLY A 422 -16.73 -14.73 16.53
N LYS A 423 -16.46 -15.59 17.52
CA LYS A 423 -16.64 -15.32 18.95
C LYS A 423 -15.33 -15.40 19.71
N GLY A 424 -15.22 -14.64 20.80
CA GLY A 424 -14.10 -14.74 21.73
C GLY A 424 -12.83 -13.98 21.31
N TRP A 425 -12.83 -13.28 20.17
CA TRP A 425 -11.73 -12.42 19.79
C TRP A 425 -11.50 -11.32 20.84
N LYS A 426 -10.23 -11.07 21.17
CA LYS A 426 -9.79 -9.99 22.04
C LYS A 426 -8.62 -9.24 21.40
N PRO A 427 -8.66 -7.90 21.35
CA PRO A 427 -7.56 -7.11 20.81
C PRO A 427 -6.28 -7.25 21.65
N LEU A 428 -5.15 -6.93 21.04
CA LEU A 428 -3.87 -6.88 21.76
C LEU A 428 -3.81 -5.73 22.77
N ALA A 429 -4.37 -4.58 22.42
CA ALA A 429 -4.36 -3.39 23.27
C ALA A 429 -5.49 -3.42 24.30
N HIS A 430 -5.15 -3.08 25.55
CA HIS A 430 -6.12 -2.75 26.61
C HIS A 430 -5.88 -1.31 27.10
N PRO A 431 -6.91 -0.44 27.14
CA PRO A 431 -8.26 -0.64 26.61
C PRO A 431 -8.26 -0.84 25.08
N PRO A 432 -9.36 -1.33 24.47
CA PRO A 432 -9.45 -1.51 23.02
C PRO A 432 -9.20 -0.20 22.24
N ALA A 433 -9.02 -0.31 20.92
CA ALA A 433 -8.89 0.84 20.03
C ALA A 433 -10.06 1.80 20.20
N GLY A 434 -9.82 3.11 20.06
CA GLY A 434 -10.82 4.18 20.24
C GLY A 434 -11.03 4.59 21.70
N HIS A 435 -10.62 3.74 22.65
CA HIS A 435 -10.71 3.99 24.09
C HIS A 435 -9.35 4.27 24.74
N GLY A 436 -8.31 4.52 23.93
CA GLY A 436 -6.99 4.92 24.42
C GLY A 436 -6.99 6.26 25.16
N PRO A 437 -5.89 6.57 25.87
CA PRO A 437 -5.74 7.84 26.55
C PRO A 437 -5.77 9.01 25.55
N ARG A 438 -6.50 10.07 25.89
CA ARG A 438 -6.58 11.32 25.12
C ARG A 438 -5.98 12.49 25.87
N HIS A 439 -5.72 13.57 25.15
CA HIS A 439 -5.42 14.86 25.72
C HIS A 439 -6.66 15.45 26.42
N PRO A 440 -6.49 16.40 27.36
CA PRO A 440 -7.60 17.19 27.88
C PRO A 440 -8.31 17.98 26.76
N GLU A 441 -9.57 18.33 27.00
CA GLU A 441 -10.34 19.27 26.16
C GLU A 441 -9.75 20.69 26.16
#